data_AF-A0A4V1G485-F1
#
_entry.id   AF-A0A4V1G485-F1
#
_cell.length_a   1.000
_cell.length_b   1.000
_cell.length_c   1.000
_cell.angle_alpha   90.00
_cell.angle_beta   90.00
_cell.angle_gamma   90.00
#
_symmetry.space_group_name_H-M   'P 1'
#
loop_
_entity.id
_entity.type
_entity.pdbx_description
1 polymer ?
#
loop_
_entity_poly.entity_id
_entity_poly.type
_entity_poly.pdbx_seq_one_letter_code
_entity_poly.pdbx_strand_id
1 'polypeptide(L)'
;MSDVVARTENLEEIQTAGTAIKLSRAITWEDTEYKELTLDFDGLSGDDIMAIESDFMDFIAGQKNVFVKYKTEHPGYHAVVAAKASGVNPLMLKKLTARDFLKVTGAAKDFLNGLV
;
A
#
# COMPACT_ATOMS: atom_id res chain seq x y z
N MET A 1 48.34 12.89 1.97
CA MET A 1 47.41 14.03 1.90
C MET A 1 46.63 13.89 0.62
N SER A 2 45.32 13.68 0.75
CA SER A 2 44.24 14.06 -0.17
C SER A 2 43.02 13.26 0.26
N ASP A 3 42.27 13.88 1.17
CA ASP A 3 41.06 13.38 1.79
C ASP A 3 39.99 13.04 0.74
N VAL A 4 39.61 11.75 0.68
CA VAL A 4 38.34 11.34 0.08
C VAL A 4 37.41 10.97 1.23
N VAL A 5 37.00 11.98 1.98
CA VAL A 5 35.85 11.90 2.87
C VAL A 5 34.94 13.05 2.49
N ALA A 6 34.09 12.82 1.49
CA ALA A 6 33.07 13.76 1.12
C ALA A 6 31.73 13.05 0.90
N ARG A 7 30.94 13.08 1.99
CA ARG A 7 29.50 13.38 1.99
C ARG A 7 28.58 12.27 1.46
N THR A 8 28.34 11.28 2.33
CA THR A 8 27.11 10.46 2.27
C THR A 8 26.12 10.88 3.37
N GLU A 9 26.08 12.18 3.69
CA GLU A 9 25.16 12.74 4.68
C GLU A 9 24.34 13.83 4.00
N ASN A 10 23.23 13.42 3.41
CA ASN A 10 21.98 14.15 3.18
C ASN A 10 21.19 13.40 2.11
N LEU A 11 20.67 12.22 2.49
CA LEU A 11 19.38 11.81 1.96
C LEU A 11 18.40 12.71 2.70
N GLU A 12 17.99 13.79 2.05
CA GLU A 12 16.83 14.56 2.49
C GLU A 12 15.73 13.53 2.80
N GLU A 13 15.22 13.53 4.04
CA GLU A 13 13.95 12.90 4.33
C GLU A 13 12.94 13.59 3.41
N ILE A 14 12.70 12.99 2.25
CA ILE A 14 11.53 13.31 1.44
C ILE A 14 10.39 13.00 2.39
N GLN A 15 9.85 14.05 3.00
CA GLN A 15 8.64 13.99 3.79
C GLN A 15 7.59 13.41 2.85
N THR A 16 7.39 12.10 2.94
CA THR A 16 6.55 11.38 2.00
C THR A 16 5.15 11.96 2.20
N ALA A 17 4.64 12.65 1.18
CA ALA A 17 3.25 13.07 1.15
C ALA A 17 2.44 11.77 1.20
N GLY A 18 1.90 11.42 2.36
CA GLY A 18 1.30 10.11 2.53
C GLY A 18 0.79 9.87 3.94
N THR A 19 -0.21 8.99 4.02
CA THR A 19 -0.79 8.57 5.30
C THR A 19 0.05 7.45 5.90
N ALA A 20 0.79 7.75 6.98
CA ALA A 20 1.57 6.76 7.72
C ALA A 20 0.68 5.93 8.66
N ILE A 21 0.70 4.61 8.49
CA ILE A 21 -0.06 3.64 9.29
C ILE A 21 0.91 2.71 10.02
N LYS A 22 1.06 2.92 11.33
CA LYS A 22 1.82 2.03 12.21
C LYS A 22 1.10 0.70 12.38
N LEU A 23 1.83 -0.39 12.13
CA LEU A 23 1.33 -1.75 12.29
C LEU A 23 1.36 -2.14 13.76
N SER A 24 0.33 -2.86 14.22
CA SER A 24 0.26 -3.33 15.61
C SER A 24 1.32 -4.39 15.94
N ARG A 25 1.83 -5.06 14.92
CA ARG A 25 2.96 -5.99 14.97
C ARG A 25 3.77 -5.87 13.69
N ALA A 26 5.08 -6.07 13.80
CA ALA A 26 5.91 -6.17 12.61
C ALA A 26 5.50 -7.38 11.78
N ILE A 27 5.60 -7.26 10.46
CA ILE A 27 5.43 -8.37 9.52
C ILE A 27 6.67 -8.48 8.66
N THR A 28 7.01 -9.70 8.27
CA THR A 28 8.12 -9.97 7.35
C THR A 28 7.56 -10.42 6.02
N TRP A 29 8.03 -9.81 4.94
CA TRP A 29 7.71 -10.18 3.56
C TRP A 29 8.98 -10.07 2.72
N GLU A 30 9.34 -11.13 1.98
CA GLU A 30 10.55 -11.16 1.13
C GLU A 30 11.79 -10.59 1.84
N ASP A 31 12.07 -11.10 3.04
CA ASP A 31 13.19 -10.72 3.90
C ASP A 31 13.20 -9.25 4.39
N THR A 32 12.13 -8.50 4.12
CA THR A 32 11.94 -7.12 4.60
C THR A 32 10.97 -7.10 5.77
N GLU A 33 11.37 -6.46 6.88
CA GLU A 33 10.51 -6.23 8.04
C GLU A 33 9.77 -4.90 7.91
N TYR A 34 8.44 -4.94 7.98
CA TYR A 34 7.57 -3.76 7.94
C TYR A 34 6.97 -3.52 9.32
N LYS A 35 7.16 -2.30 9.85
CA LYS A 35 6.54 -1.80 11.10
C LYS A 35 5.52 -0.70 10.84
N GLU A 36 5.57 -0.11 9.67
CA GLU A 36 4.73 1.00 9.22
C GLU A 36 4.53 0.86 7.70
N LEU A 37 3.38 1.32 7.21
CA LEU A 37 3.11 1.50 5.79
C LEU A 37 2.79 2.97 5.55
N THR A 38 3.39 3.55 4.52
CA THR A 38 3.13 4.93 4.10
C THR A 38 2.34 4.89 2.81
N LEU A 39 1.10 5.34 2.84
CA LEU A 39 0.21 5.34 1.68
C LEU A 39 0.28 6.70 0.99
N ASP A 40 0.98 6.79 -0.13
CA ASP A 40 1.05 7.97 -1.01
C ASP A 40 0.02 7.83 -2.14
N PHE A 41 -1.15 8.43 -1.95
CA PHE A 41 -2.21 8.43 -2.96
C PHE A 41 -2.01 9.51 -4.03
N ASP A 42 -1.36 10.62 -3.69
CA ASP A 42 -1.08 11.72 -4.62
C ASP A 42 -0.09 11.32 -5.70
N GLY A 43 0.79 10.36 -5.38
CA GLY A 43 1.71 9.75 -6.33
C GLY A 43 1.06 8.80 -7.35
N LEU A 44 -0.22 8.45 -7.21
CA LEU A 44 -0.88 7.53 -8.14
C LEU A 44 -1.31 8.22 -9.44
N SER A 45 -0.93 7.62 -10.56
CA SER A 45 -1.39 8.04 -11.88
C SER A 45 -2.67 7.30 -12.32
N GLY A 46 -3.30 7.78 -13.40
CA GLY A 46 -4.43 7.07 -14.02
C GLY A 46 -4.05 5.66 -14.51
N ASP A 47 -2.83 5.47 -14.99
CA ASP A 47 -2.32 4.16 -15.40
C ASP A 47 -2.19 3.21 -14.20
N ASP A 48 -1.79 3.73 -13.05
CA ASP A 48 -1.74 2.95 -11.80
C ASP A 48 -3.14 2.50 -11.39
N ILE A 49 -4.15 3.37 -11.50
CA ILE A 49 -5.54 3.02 -11.22
C ILE A 49 -6.05 1.94 -12.19
N MET A 50 -5.68 1.99 -13.46
CA MET A 50 -6.06 0.95 -14.42
C MET A 50 -5.35 -0.38 -14.16
N ALA A 51 -4.07 -0.36 -13.77
CA ALA A 51 -3.29 -1.55 -13.45
C ALA A 51 -3.83 -2.29 -12.21
N ILE A 52 -4.45 -1.57 -11.27
CA ILE A 52 -5.07 -2.16 -10.07
C ILE A 52 -6.14 -3.19 -10.41
N GLU A 53 -6.77 -3.14 -11.59
CA GLU A 53 -7.76 -4.14 -12.01
C GLU A 53 -7.18 -5.55 -12.12
N SER A 54 -6.00 -5.70 -12.72
CA SER A 54 -5.34 -7.01 -12.82
C SER A 54 -4.93 -7.50 -11.43
N ASP A 55 -4.36 -6.60 -10.62
CA ASP A 55 -3.93 -6.92 -9.27
C ASP A 55 -5.11 -7.34 -8.38
N PHE A 56 -6.26 -6.71 -8.55
CA PHE A 56 -7.49 -7.08 -7.85
C PHE A 56 -7.91 -8.51 -8.20
N MET A 57 -7.95 -8.84 -9.50
CA MET A 57 -8.33 -10.18 -9.97
C MET A 57 -7.40 -11.27 -9.42
N ASP A 58 -6.09 -10.99 -9.41
CA ASP A 58 -5.10 -11.90 -8.83
C ASP A 58 -5.23 -12.01 -7.32
N PHE A 59 -5.52 -10.88 -6.65
CA PHE A 59 -5.68 -10.84 -5.19
C PHE A 59 -6.89 -11.67 -4.72
N ILE A 60 -7.98 -11.68 -5.47
CA ILE A 60 -9.20 -12.46 -5.15
C ILE A 60 -9.21 -13.85 -5.79
N ALA A 61 -8.16 -14.25 -6.51
CA ALA A 61 -8.11 -15.54 -7.18
C ALA A 61 -8.49 -16.69 -6.22
N GLY A 62 -9.44 -17.52 -6.64
CA GLY A 62 -9.97 -18.64 -5.84
C GLY A 62 -11.10 -18.29 -4.87
N GLN A 63 -11.44 -17.00 -4.67
CA GLN A 63 -12.64 -16.61 -3.93
C GLN A 63 -13.89 -16.84 -4.80
N LYS A 64 -14.97 -17.31 -4.16
CA LYS A 64 -16.27 -17.53 -4.81
C LYS A 64 -17.18 -16.34 -4.57
N ASN A 65 -18.12 -16.09 -5.48
CA ASN A 65 -19.15 -15.06 -5.37
C ASN A 65 -18.60 -13.62 -5.29
N VAL A 66 -17.45 -13.36 -5.91
CA VAL A 66 -16.97 -11.97 -6.04
C VAL A 66 -17.62 -11.33 -7.26
N PHE A 67 -18.35 -10.24 -7.02
CA PHE A 67 -19.02 -9.47 -8.06
C PHE A 67 -18.16 -8.25 -8.42
N VAL A 68 -17.40 -8.34 -9.52
CA VAL A 68 -16.48 -7.27 -9.96
C VAL A 68 -17.18 -5.92 -10.17
N LYS A 69 -18.47 -5.92 -10.49
CA LYS A 69 -19.30 -4.69 -10.57
C LYS A 69 -19.28 -3.87 -9.27
N TYR A 70 -19.11 -4.52 -8.12
CA TYR A 70 -19.07 -3.88 -6.79
C TYR A 70 -17.65 -3.80 -6.22
N LYS A 71 -16.61 -3.83 -7.08
CA LYS A 71 -15.21 -3.80 -6.63
C LYS A 71 -14.88 -2.61 -5.74
N THR A 72 -15.47 -1.44 -5.98
CA THR A 72 -15.23 -0.22 -5.17
C THR A 72 -15.72 -0.35 -3.73
N GLU A 73 -16.54 -1.35 -3.41
CA GLU A 73 -16.97 -1.68 -2.05
C GLU A 73 -16.22 -2.91 -1.50
N HIS A 74 -15.44 -3.59 -2.33
CA HIS A 74 -14.80 -4.84 -1.98
C HIS A 74 -13.46 -4.61 -1.25
N PRO A 75 -13.24 -5.21 -0.06
CA PRO A 75 -12.02 -4.98 0.72
C PRO A 75 -10.74 -5.43 0.00
N GLY A 76 -10.85 -6.42 -0.89
CA GLY A 76 -9.74 -6.83 -1.75
C GLY A 76 -9.30 -5.76 -2.75
N TYR A 77 -10.24 -4.95 -3.27
CA TYR A 77 -9.91 -3.84 -4.16
C TYR A 77 -9.23 -2.70 -3.37
N HIS A 78 -9.75 -2.39 -2.19
CA HIS A 78 -9.12 -1.41 -1.29
C HIS A 78 -7.70 -1.83 -0.90
N ALA A 79 -7.47 -3.14 -0.70
CA ALA A 79 -6.14 -3.66 -0.38
C ALA A 79 -5.15 -3.46 -1.52
N VAL A 80 -5.52 -3.76 -2.77
CA VAL A 80 -4.61 -3.56 -3.91
C VAL A 80 -4.33 -2.07 -4.16
N VAL A 81 -5.31 -1.18 -3.94
CA VAL A 81 -5.10 0.27 -3.99
C VAL A 81 -4.11 0.72 -2.92
N ALA A 82 -4.30 0.30 -1.67
CA ALA A 82 -3.39 0.63 -0.58
C ALA A 82 -1.97 0.09 -0.82
N ALA A 83 -1.86 -1.12 -1.37
CA ALA A 83 -0.58 -1.74 -1.68
C ALA A 83 0.17 -0.95 -2.77
N LYS A 84 -0.54 -0.53 -3.81
CA LYS A 84 -0.01 0.32 -4.89
C LYS A 84 0.47 1.66 -4.35
N ALA A 85 -0.35 2.34 -3.53
CA ALA A 85 0.00 3.60 -2.87
C ALA A 85 1.17 3.47 -1.88
N SER A 86 1.43 2.27 -1.34
CA SER A 86 2.54 2.02 -0.42
C SER A 86 3.78 1.44 -1.09
N GLY A 87 3.73 1.17 -2.41
CA GLY A 87 4.81 0.51 -3.13
C GLY A 87 5.12 -0.92 -2.65
N VAL A 88 4.12 -1.64 -2.12
CA VAL A 88 4.29 -3.01 -1.59
C VAL A 88 3.50 -4.05 -2.40
N ASN A 89 3.88 -5.32 -2.26
CA ASN A 89 3.12 -6.43 -2.85
C ASN A 89 1.73 -6.55 -2.20
N PRO A 90 0.61 -6.59 -2.96
CA PRO A 90 -0.71 -6.73 -2.38
C PRO A 90 -0.89 -7.98 -1.49
N LEU A 91 -0.28 -9.11 -1.85
CA LEU A 91 -0.37 -10.36 -1.09
C LEU A 91 0.24 -10.25 0.31
N MET A 92 1.17 -9.31 0.53
CA MET A 92 1.71 -9.00 1.85
C MET A 92 0.61 -8.51 2.79
N LEU A 93 -0.35 -7.72 2.31
CA LEU A 93 -1.44 -7.22 3.14
C LEU A 93 -2.33 -8.34 3.70
N LYS A 94 -2.39 -9.52 3.06
CA LYS A 94 -3.10 -10.70 3.60
C LYS A 94 -2.46 -11.23 4.89
N LYS A 95 -1.22 -10.83 5.22
CA LYS A 95 -0.51 -11.21 6.45
C LYS A 95 -0.76 -10.24 7.61
N LEU A 96 -1.37 -9.10 7.34
CA LEU A 96 -1.72 -8.14 8.38
C LEU A 96 -2.72 -8.74 9.36
N THR A 97 -2.71 -8.22 10.60
CA THR A 97 -3.81 -8.47 11.51
C THR A 97 -5.10 -7.90 10.93
N ALA A 98 -6.26 -8.46 11.27
CA ALA A 98 -7.54 -7.92 10.81
C ALA A 98 -7.70 -6.42 11.15
N ARG A 99 -7.19 -5.98 12.31
CA ARG A 99 -7.21 -4.57 12.71
C ARG A 99 -6.37 -3.70 11.79
N ASP A 100 -5.13 -4.10 11.50
CA ASP A 100 -4.23 -3.32 10.66
C ASP A 100 -4.69 -3.34 9.20
N PHE A 101 -5.15 -4.50 8.72
CA PHE A 101 -5.75 -4.63 7.39
C PHE A 101 -6.92 -3.65 7.21
N LEU A 102 -7.87 -3.61 8.15
CA LEU A 102 -9.01 -2.70 8.09
C LEU A 102 -8.60 -1.22 8.11
N LYS A 103 -7.56 -0.85 8.86
CA LYS A 103 -7.03 0.53 8.86
C LYS A 103 -6.45 0.89 7.49
N VAL A 104 -5.62 0.01 6.93
CA VAL A 104 -4.96 0.20 5.63
C VAL A 104 -6.00 0.29 4.51
N THR A 105 -6.95 -0.66 4.46
CA THR A 105 -8.03 -0.62 3.46
C THR A 105 -9.01 0.53 3.69
N GLY A 106 -9.19 0.97 4.94
CA GLY A 106 -10.01 2.12 5.28
C GLY A 106 -9.49 3.40 4.64
N ALA A 107 -8.18 3.65 4.73
CA ALA A 107 -7.55 4.80 4.09
C ALA A 107 -7.74 4.77 2.56
N ALA A 108 -7.54 3.62 1.92
CA ALA A 108 -7.78 3.48 0.48
C ALA A 108 -9.26 3.66 0.10
N LYS A 109 -10.19 3.19 0.94
CA LYS A 109 -11.62 3.41 0.75
C LYS A 109 -11.96 4.91 0.84
N ASP A 110 -11.38 5.62 1.81
CA ASP A 110 -11.62 7.05 1.98
C ASP A 110 -11.09 7.84 0.77
N PHE A 111 -9.91 7.48 0.25
CA PHE A 111 -9.37 8.03 -0.99
C PHE A 111 -10.31 7.81 -2.19
N LEU A 112 -10.79 6.58 -2.39
CA LEU A 112 -11.72 6.27 -3.49
C LEU A 112 -13.06 7.02 -3.39
N ASN A 113 -13.45 7.45 -2.18
CA ASN A 113 -14.63 8.28 -1.93
C ASN A 113 -14.34 9.79 -2.03
N GLY A 114 -13.08 10.20 -2.26
CA GLY A 114 -12.66 11.59 -2.29
C GLY A 114 -12.66 12.28 -0.93
N LEU A 115 -12.42 11.53 0.16
CA LEU A 115 -12.44 12.04 1.53
C LEU A 115 -11.07 12.39 2.10
N VAL A 116 -10.00 11.97 1.44
CA VAL A 116 -8.59 12.25 1.76
C VAL A 116 -7.83 12.57 0.50
#